data_AF-I7MEN6-F1
#
_entry.id   AF-I7MEN6-F1
#
_cell.length_a   1.000
_cell.length_b   1.000
_cell.length_c   1.000
_cell.angle_alpha   90.00
_cell.angle_beta   90.00
_cell.angle_gamma   90.00
#
_symmetry.space_group_name_H-M   'P 1'
#
loop_
_entity.id
_entity.type
_entity.pdbx_description
1 polymer ?
#
loop_
_entity_poly.entity_id
_entity_poly.type
_entity_poly.pdbx_seq_one_letter_code
_entity_poly.pdbx_strand_id
1 'polypeptide(L)'
;MADIKEKSQVVNNKVKETESQQDQEADEFLSIKQYHPLNILLEEMKLANLKKRISCVRQIPSISIALGPEKTRALLIPFLSQLMVEEEEMQKEVLNLIPSLVNLVGGTYSSHILMDIIFDCLYKYDEGQVKETALNSLKDLFRKIDLRYFEKLLMDFINRILENDHFRAKEIAIVLMPEIFIALNEEYQLEIIEIFSKMSSDSTPMVRKTVAMKLKDFAKLIPPAPESQLLQIFDKLLQDENDYVRIPLVESLIPFSQVCIEKSEAEFIDILKKIINDKSVKVRGSIVDFVEDIKKSFSQNIFDEIIVPTYLSFLNTDAENDLKNRSLQNIVNLYNHIPQFSKLFLPKLKDLTKDKSLLVKQNLGEAIINLLTEGNKEQLIGIEEVFSDLLDDCDNETKFKLFKKIKDFGQLQKNLSVNIIRKILNSLETIAQNKKWRIRSSSLSTISRLIQEAKLTEDQFDQDFITMIKNSLNDSTAEIRLEAAKTVGSLANNFSPKFTQSKILPEFMDIWNNKSYLTRIGAPFCIKFSVQYLEEPYIQKEIKEYIKIGFQDKVPNIKIVCLEIIEIIFLKFSAETRNSYKQLLEKAAKDEDTEVRDRSKKLIKLLQDLKEK
;
A
#
# COMPACT_ATOMS: atom_id res chain seq x y z
N MET A 1 60.36 69.30 30.23
CA MET A 1 59.31 69.19 29.18
C MET A 1 59.18 67.79 28.58
N ALA A 2 60.11 66.84 28.80
CA ALA A 2 59.97 65.46 28.34
C ALA A 2 59.02 64.60 29.22
N ASP A 3 59.04 64.78 30.55
CA ASP A 3 58.26 63.96 31.50
C ASP A 3 56.71 64.13 31.46
N ILE A 4 56.21 65.22 30.88
CA ILE A 4 54.76 65.51 30.87
C ILE A 4 54.08 64.89 29.64
N LYS A 5 54.82 64.69 28.53
CA LYS A 5 54.26 64.04 27.33
C LYS A 5 54.12 62.53 27.49
N GLU A 6 55.07 61.87 28.17
CA GLU A 6 55.01 60.42 28.41
C GLU A 6 53.85 60.04 29.33
N LYS A 7 53.62 60.78 30.42
CA LYS A 7 52.52 60.48 31.35
C LYS A 7 51.14 60.70 30.75
N SER A 8 50.98 61.68 29.83
CA SER A 8 49.70 61.92 29.16
C SER A 8 49.39 60.86 28.09
N GLN A 9 50.40 60.31 27.41
CA GLN A 9 50.21 59.19 26.47
C GLN A 9 49.86 57.88 27.19
N VAL A 10 50.46 57.60 28.36
CA VAL A 10 50.16 56.37 29.12
C VAL A 10 48.74 56.38 29.70
N VAL A 11 48.24 57.54 30.16
CA VAL A 11 46.86 57.66 30.66
C VAL A 11 45.85 57.57 29.52
N ASN A 12 46.10 58.22 28.37
CA ASN A 12 45.21 58.09 27.21
C ASN A 12 45.19 56.68 26.61
N ASN A 13 46.29 55.93 26.66
CA ASN A 13 46.32 54.54 26.22
C ASN A 13 45.56 53.62 27.18
N LYS A 14 45.67 53.84 28.51
CA LYS A 14 44.91 53.05 29.49
C LYS A 14 43.40 53.29 29.43
N VAL A 15 42.95 54.53 29.20
CA VAL A 15 41.52 54.84 29.03
C VAL A 15 40.98 54.23 27.73
N LYS A 16 41.74 54.27 26.63
CA LYS A 16 41.37 53.59 25.38
C LYS A 16 41.33 52.07 25.50
N GLU A 17 42.25 51.47 26.26
CA GLU A 17 42.23 50.02 26.53
C GLU A 17 41.01 49.61 27.36
N THR A 18 40.58 50.42 28.34
CA THR A 18 39.39 50.11 29.17
C THR A 18 38.07 50.33 28.42
N GLU A 19 37.96 51.37 27.59
CA GLU A 19 36.80 51.55 26.70
C GLU A 19 36.73 50.43 25.64
N SER A 20 37.86 50.03 25.05
CA SER A 20 37.90 48.93 24.07
C SER A 20 37.57 47.56 24.67
N GLN A 21 37.89 47.32 25.94
CA GLN A 21 37.54 46.08 26.64
C GLN A 21 36.06 46.04 27.03
N GLN A 22 35.46 47.17 27.41
CA GLN A 22 34.03 47.24 27.68
C GLN A 22 33.18 47.16 26.41
N ASP A 23 33.64 47.75 25.31
CA ASP A 23 32.99 47.61 24.00
C ASP A 23 33.15 46.19 23.43
N GLN A 24 34.30 45.53 23.65
CA GLN A 24 34.49 44.12 23.27
C GLN A 24 33.66 43.16 24.14
N GLU A 25 33.56 43.37 25.45
CA GLU A 25 32.68 42.55 26.31
C GLU A 25 31.19 42.79 26.00
N ALA A 26 30.81 44.02 25.63
CA ALA A 26 29.44 44.35 25.20
C ALA A 26 29.10 43.77 23.81
N ASP A 27 30.03 43.81 22.86
CA ASP A 27 29.90 43.19 21.53
C ASP A 27 29.94 41.66 21.62
N GLU A 28 30.73 41.07 22.52
CA GLU A 28 30.75 39.63 22.77
C GLU A 28 29.43 39.19 23.45
N PHE A 29 28.89 39.97 24.39
CA PHE A 29 27.55 39.77 24.96
C PHE A 29 26.41 39.95 23.94
N LEU A 30 26.53 40.90 23.01
CA LEU A 30 25.57 41.09 21.92
C LEU A 30 25.66 39.95 20.90
N SER A 31 26.86 39.45 20.59
CA SER A 31 27.06 38.32 19.66
C SER A 31 26.49 37.01 20.22
N ILE A 32 26.63 36.76 21.54
CA ILE A 32 26.06 35.58 22.20
C ILE A 32 24.52 35.64 22.22
N LYS A 33 23.93 36.84 22.32
CA LYS A 33 22.47 37.04 22.13
C LYS A 33 22.03 36.76 20.68
N GLN A 34 22.88 37.03 19.70
CA GLN A 34 22.57 36.87 18.27
C GLN A 34 22.56 35.40 17.81
N TYR A 35 23.26 34.51 18.53
CA TYR A 35 23.34 33.07 18.23
C TYR A 35 22.65 32.16 19.27
N HIS A 36 21.72 32.70 20.07
CA HIS A 36 20.95 31.86 20.99
C HIS A 36 19.99 30.95 20.18
N PRO A 37 20.01 29.62 20.35
CA PRO A 37 19.21 28.67 19.54
C PRO A 37 17.71 29.01 19.47
N LEU A 38 17.17 29.63 20.52
CA LEU A 38 15.78 30.09 20.56
C LEU A 38 15.50 31.25 19.59
N ASN A 39 16.45 32.17 19.38
CA ASN A 39 16.27 33.31 18.49
C ASN A 39 16.27 32.86 17.03
N ILE A 40 17.14 31.90 16.68
CA ILE A 40 17.16 31.27 15.36
C ILE A 40 15.84 30.55 15.10
N LEU A 41 15.35 29.75 16.06
CA LEU A 41 14.04 29.09 15.96
C LEU A 41 12.90 30.10 15.73
N LEU A 42 12.86 31.18 16.50
CA LEU A 42 11.81 32.21 16.39
C LEU A 42 11.87 32.96 15.05
N GLU A 43 13.07 33.20 14.50
CA GLU A 43 13.21 33.81 13.17
C GLU A 43 12.79 32.85 12.04
N GLU A 44 13.19 31.58 12.12
CA GLU A 44 12.82 30.58 11.12
C GLU A 44 11.31 30.28 11.15
N MET A 45 10.66 30.40 12.30
CA MET A 45 9.21 30.21 12.41
C MET A 45 8.38 31.34 11.80
N LYS A 46 8.99 32.50 11.51
CA LYS A 46 8.37 33.60 10.72
C LYS A 46 8.34 33.33 9.22
N LEU A 47 9.02 32.29 8.74
CA LEU A 47 9.02 31.94 7.31
C LEU A 47 7.61 31.56 6.86
N ALA A 48 7.17 32.03 5.69
CA ALA A 48 5.83 31.69 5.16
C ALA A 48 5.68 30.22 4.72
N ASN A 49 6.79 29.49 4.54
CA ASN A 49 6.76 28.13 4.04
C ASN A 49 6.56 27.11 5.17
N LEU A 50 5.38 26.50 5.21
CA LEU A 50 5.01 25.48 6.19
C LEU A 50 6.03 24.34 6.33
N LYS A 51 6.57 23.82 5.22
CA LYS A 51 7.54 22.71 5.26
C LYS A 51 8.83 23.10 5.97
N LYS A 52 9.27 24.36 5.82
CA LYS A 52 10.45 24.86 6.53
C LYS A 52 10.15 24.97 8.02
N ARG A 53 9.00 25.54 8.39
CA ARG A 53 8.56 25.65 9.80
C ARG A 53 8.43 24.27 10.47
N ILE A 54 7.87 23.28 9.78
CA ILE A 54 7.82 21.88 10.23
C ILE A 54 9.24 21.33 10.46
N SER A 55 10.17 21.60 9.54
CA SER A 55 11.58 21.21 9.71
C SER A 55 12.25 21.90 10.90
N CYS A 56 11.80 23.08 11.30
CA CYS A 56 12.26 23.78 12.50
C CYS A 56 11.69 23.12 13.77
N VAL A 57 10.39 22.78 13.77
CA VAL A 57 9.76 22.05 14.89
C VAL A 57 10.47 20.73 15.17
N ARG A 58 10.91 20.00 14.14
CA ARG A 58 11.70 18.77 14.28
C ARG A 58 13.04 18.95 15.01
N GLN A 59 13.59 20.17 15.04
CA GLN A 59 14.86 20.48 15.70
C GLN A 59 14.69 20.87 17.17
N ILE A 60 13.45 21.03 17.65
CA ILE A 60 13.16 21.40 19.04
C ILE A 60 13.85 20.47 20.06
N PRO A 61 13.98 19.14 19.88
CA PRO A 61 14.71 18.30 20.82
C PRO A 61 16.17 18.74 21.00
N SER A 62 16.85 19.08 19.90
CA SER A 62 18.23 19.60 19.94
C SER A 62 18.32 20.95 20.65
N ILE A 63 17.33 21.81 20.43
CA ILE A 63 17.24 23.12 21.10
C ILE A 63 17.00 22.93 22.60
N SER A 64 16.10 22.03 22.98
CA SER A 64 15.80 21.72 24.38
C SER A 64 17.03 21.18 25.13
N ILE A 65 17.89 20.40 24.47
CA ILE A 65 19.18 19.96 25.04
C ILE A 65 20.06 21.16 25.37
N ALA A 66 20.16 22.14 24.45
CA ALA A 66 20.98 23.33 24.65
C ALA A 66 20.41 24.29 25.72
N LEU A 67 19.08 24.39 25.80
CA LEU A 67 18.41 25.27 26.77
C LEU A 67 18.36 24.68 28.19
N GLY A 68 18.34 23.35 28.29
CA GLY A 68 18.11 22.62 29.51
C GLY A 68 16.63 22.57 29.91
N PRO A 69 16.27 21.74 30.91
CA PRO A 69 14.88 21.44 31.24
C PRO A 69 14.02 22.62 31.67
N GLU A 70 14.55 23.49 32.52
CA GLU A 70 13.80 24.63 33.05
C GLU A 70 13.37 25.61 31.96
N LYS A 71 14.29 26.00 31.09
CA LYS A 71 14.00 26.89 29.96
C LYS A 71 13.14 26.21 28.90
N THR A 72 13.31 24.90 28.69
CA THR A 72 12.43 24.12 27.80
C THR A 72 10.98 24.21 28.27
N ARG A 73 10.73 23.99 29.57
CA ARG A 73 9.39 24.14 30.16
C ARG A 73 8.85 25.57 30.07
N ALA A 74 9.67 26.57 30.42
CA ALA A 74 9.21 27.95 30.50
C ALA A 74 8.99 28.62 29.13
N LEU A 75 9.71 28.18 28.09
CA LEU A 75 9.74 28.87 26.80
C LEU A 75 9.22 27.99 25.65
N LEU A 76 9.74 26.77 25.52
CA LEU A 76 9.41 25.91 24.37
C LEU A 76 8.05 25.23 24.50
N ILE A 77 7.65 24.81 25.70
CA ILE A 77 6.33 24.19 25.90
C ILE A 77 5.18 25.17 25.57
N PRO A 78 5.16 26.42 26.11
CA PRO A 78 4.17 27.41 25.70
C PRO A 78 4.20 27.71 24.20
N PHE A 79 5.39 27.71 23.59
CA PHE A 79 5.53 27.89 22.15
C PHE A 79 4.87 26.74 21.36
N LEU A 80 5.11 25.49 21.75
CA LEU A 80 4.43 24.33 21.14
C LEU A 80 2.90 24.41 21.31
N SER A 81 2.41 24.83 22.46
CA SER A 81 0.96 25.05 22.68
C SER A 81 0.39 26.10 21.72
N GLN A 82 1.14 27.16 21.39
CA GLN A 82 0.70 28.16 20.40
C GLN A 82 0.59 27.57 18.99
N LEU A 83 1.52 26.69 18.61
CA LEU A 83 1.50 26.01 17.31
C LEU A 83 0.29 25.07 17.15
N MET A 84 -0.33 24.63 18.25
CA MET A 84 -1.55 23.81 18.23
C MET A 84 -2.80 24.54 17.72
N VAL A 85 -2.72 25.86 17.50
CA VAL A 85 -3.81 26.68 16.93
C VAL A 85 -3.67 26.85 15.41
N GLU A 86 -2.56 26.42 14.82
CA GLU A 86 -2.27 26.61 13.39
C GLU A 86 -2.91 25.54 12.48
N GLU A 87 -2.34 25.32 11.28
CA GLU A 87 -2.80 24.33 10.30
C GLU A 87 -2.58 22.88 10.76
N GLU A 88 -3.43 21.96 10.29
CA GLU A 88 -3.41 20.55 10.74
C GLU A 88 -2.05 19.86 10.63
N GLU A 89 -1.27 20.12 9.57
CA GLU A 89 0.06 19.51 9.41
C GLU A 89 1.02 19.94 10.52
N MET A 90 0.94 21.21 10.95
CA MET A 90 1.76 21.72 12.06
C MET A 90 1.34 21.06 13.38
N GLN A 91 0.04 20.96 13.65
CA GLN A 91 -0.49 20.32 14.86
C GLN A 91 -0.04 18.86 14.95
N LYS A 92 -0.12 18.12 13.84
CA LYS A 92 0.33 16.71 13.77
C LYS A 92 1.83 16.58 14.03
N GLU A 93 2.65 17.49 13.48
CA GLU A 93 4.08 17.49 13.74
C GLU A 93 4.40 17.76 15.21
N VAL A 94 3.72 18.73 15.83
CA VAL A 94 3.88 19.03 17.27
C VAL A 94 3.49 17.83 18.11
N LEU A 95 2.35 17.19 17.85
CA LEU A 95 1.90 16.00 18.57
C LEU A 95 2.94 14.87 18.47
N ASN A 96 3.42 14.55 17.27
CA ASN A 96 4.44 13.51 17.06
C ASN A 96 5.76 13.80 17.78
N LEU A 97 6.07 15.07 18.02
CA LEU A 97 7.27 15.49 18.73
C LEU A 97 7.18 15.23 20.24
N ILE A 98 6.00 15.43 20.84
CA ILE A 98 5.79 15.47 22.30
C ILE A 98 6.43 14.28 23.04
N PRO A 99 6.26 13.00 22.63
CA PRO A 99 6.83 11.87 23.35
C PRO A 99 8.36 11.89 23.41
N SER A 100 9.05 12.61 22.51
CA SER A 100 10.52 12.73 22.54
C SER A 100 11.02 13.71 23.61
N LEU A 101 10.14 14.57 24.14
CA LEU A 101 10.51 15.67 25.03
C LEU A 101 10.53 15.30 26.51
N VAL A 102 10.10 14.09 26.90
CA VAL A 102 9.99 13.65 28.30
C VAL A 102 11.25 13.95 29.12
N ASN A 103 12.40 13.47 28.68
CA ASN A 103 13.67 13.72 29.39
C ASN A 103 14.10 15.19 29.31
N LEU A 104 13.72 15.87 28.23
CA LEU A 104 14.10 17.25 27.93
C LEU A 104 13.30 18.27 28.74
N VAL A 105 12.13 17.88 29.27
CA VAL A 105 11.37 18.68 30.23
C VAL A 105 11.70 18.37 31.69
N GLY A 106 12.65 17.47 31.96
CA GLY A 106 13.04 17.09 33.33
C GLY A 106 12.53 15.73 33.80
N GLY A 107 12.15 14.86 32.85
CA GLY A 107 11.69 13.50 33.12
C GLY A 107 10.30 13.44 33.73
N THR A 108 9.99 12.30 34.35
CA THR A 108 8.66 11.94 34.86
C THR A 108 7.96 13.07 35.61
N TYR A 109 8.63 13.75 36.55
CA TYR A 109 8.00 14.78 37.40
C TYR A 109 7.38 15.96 36.63
N SER A 110 7.91 16.26 35.44
CA SER A 110 7.44 17.38 34.62
C SER A 110 6.64 16.95 33.39
N SER A 111 6.40 15.64 33.19
CA SER A 111 5.71 15.15 31.99
C SER A 111 4.24 15.54 31.91
N HIS A 112 3.62 16.00 33.00
CA HIS A 112 2.22 16.46 32.98
C HIS A 112 1.98 17.61 32.00
N ILE A 113 2.93 18.55 31.87
CA ILE A 113 2.81 19.67 30.92
C ILE A 113 2.75 19.21 29.46
N LEU A 114 3.31 18.03 29.15
CA LEU A 114 3.26 17.42 27.83
C LEU A 114 1.89 16.75 27.61
N MET A 115 1.34 16.13 28.66
CA MET A 115 -0.01 15.58 28.63
C MET A 115 -1.05 16.68 28.44
N ASP A 116 -0.88 17.84 29.08
CA ASP A 116 -1.81 18.98 28.97
C ASP A 116 -2.01 19.42 27.51
N ILE A 117 -0.94 19.51 26.71
CA ILE A 117 -1.04 19.85 25.27
C ILE A 117 -1.91 18.84 24.52
N ILE A 118 -1.72 17.55 24.80
CA ILE A 118 -2.46 16.48 24.13
C ILE A 118 -3.91 16.43 24.64
N PHE A 119 -4.13 16.61 25.93
CA PHE A 119 -5.45 16.66 26.55
C PHE A 119 -6.29 17.81 26.00
N ASP A 120 -5.72 19.01 25.91
CA ASP A 120 -6.38 20.17 25.28
C ASP A 120 -6.75 19.89 23.83
N CYS A 121 -5.86 19.21 23.09
CA CYS A 121 -6.14 18.77 21.73
C CYS A 121 -7.32 17.78 21.67
N LEU A 122 -7.36 16.81 22.57
CA LEU A 122 -8.43 15.80 22.65
C LEU A 122 -9.77 16.38 23.11
N TYR A 123 -9.77 17.42 23.95
CA TYR A 123 -10.98 18.16 24.30
C TYR A 123 -11.52 18.99 23.13
N LYS A 124 -10.63 19.52 22.28
CA LYS A 124 -10.99 20.39 21.17
C LYS A 124 -11.49 19.64 19.93
N TYR A 125 -10.91 18.47 19.64
CA TYR A 125 -11.19 17.73 18.40
C TYR A 125 -11.98 16.45 18.66
N ASP A 126 -13.24 16.47 18.23
CA ASP A 126 -14.12 15.30 18.34
C ASP A 126 -13.84 14.22 17.27
N GLU A 127 -13.29 14.57 16.10
CA GLU A 127 -12.95 13.64 15.02
C GLU A 127 -11.79 14.15 14.15
N GLY A 128 -11.30 13.30 13.25
CA GLY A 128 -10.30 13.65 12.25
C GLY A 128 -8.87 13.24 12.58
N GLN A 129 -7.96 13.46 11.63
CA GLN A 129 -6.58 12.96 11.69
C GLN A 129 -5.76 13.58 12.85
N VAL A 130 -6.07 14.80 13.26
CA VAL A 130 -5.39 15.44 14.41
C VAL A 130 -5.72 14.69 15.71
N LYS A 131 -7.00 14.33 15.94
CA LYS A 131 -7.42 13.51 17.09
C LYS A 131 -6.73 12.13 17.10
N GLU A 132 -6.67 11.46 15.95
CA GLU A 132 -5.98 10.17 15.83
C GLU A 132 -4.49 10.30 16.16
N THR A 133 -3.85 11.37 15.67
CA THR A 133 -2.43 11.66 15.97
C THR A 133 -2.24 11.97 17.46
N ALA A 134 -3.17 12.70 18.08
CA ALA A 134 -3.13 13.01 19.51
C ALA A 134 -3.26 11.76 20.38
N LEU A 135 -4.20 10.86 20.05
CA LEU A 135 -4.35 9.56 20.73
C LEU A 135 -3.09 8.70 20.60
N ASN A 136 -2.50 8.62 19.41
CA ASN A 136 -1.26 7.86 19.20
C ASN A 136 -0.08 8.46 19.97
N SER A 137 0.08 9.78 19.90
CA SER A 137 1.09 10.52 20.68
C SER A 137 0.92 10.28 22.18
N LEU A 138 -0.33 10.28 22.68
CA LEU A 138 -0.59 10.02 24.10
C LEU A 138 -0.16 8.62 24.51
N LYS A 139 -0.46 7.60 23.70
CA LYS A 139 -0.03 6.22 23.96
C LYS A 139 1.49 6.06 23.93
N ASP A 140 2.16 6.76 23.00
CA ASP A 140 3.63 6.75 22.96
C ASP A 140 4.25 7.50 24.14
N LEU A 141 3.59 8.55 24.63
CA LEU A 141 3.97 9.23 25.85
C LEU A 141 3.79 8.33 27.08
N PHE A 142 2.67 7.59 27.19
CA PHE A 142 2.38 6.65 28.27
C PHE A 142 3.46 5.57 28.44
N ARG A 143 4.08 5.14 27.34
CA ARG A 143 5.21 4.17 27.37
C ARG A 143 6.51 4.73 27.94
N LYS A 144 6.61 6.05 28.13
CA LYS A 144 7.83 6.76 28.54
C LYS A 144 7.73 7.43 29.91
N ILE A 145 6.55 7.43 30.51
CA ILE A 145 6.30 8.08 31.80
C ILE A 145 5.81 7.04 32.81
N ASP A 146 6.02 7.32 34.09
CA ASP A 146 5.41 6.53 35.15
C ASP A 146 3.94 6.95 35.30
N LEU A 147 3.04 6.16 34.72
CA LEU A 147 1.60 6.41 34.79
C LEU A 147 1.06 6.32 36.23
N ARG A 148 1.69 5.53 37.11
CA ARG A 148 1.25 5.40 38.50
C ARG A 148 1.37 6.74 39.22
N TYR A 149 2.44 7.47 38.96
CA TYR A 149 2.67 8.80 39.51
C TYR A 149 1.57 9.80 39.11
N PHE A 150 0.91 9.58 37.96
CA PHE A 150 -0.11 10.46 37.39
C PHE A 150 -1.54 9.90 37.48
N GLU A 151 -1.78 8.85 38.27
CA GLU A 151 -3.07 8.15 38.28
C GLU A 151 -4.26 9.08 38.52
N LYS A 152 -4.15 10.02 39.47
CA LYS A 152 -5.22 11.00 39.74
C LYS A 152 -5.47 11.93 38.54
N LEU A 153 -4.42 12.43 37.90
CA LEU A 153 -4.53 13.31 36.73
C LEU A 153 -5.19 12.58 35.56
N LEU A 154 -4.85 11.30 35.36
CA LEU A 154 -5.44 10.46 34.33
C LEU A 154 -6.93 10.21 34.60
N MET A 155 -7.30 9.91 35.85
CA MET A 155 -8.70 9.73 36.25
C MET A 155 -9.51 11.03 36.14
N ASP A 156 -8.95 12.16 36.57
CA ASP A 156 -9.58 13.48 36.43
C ASP A 156 -9.84 13.82 34.96
N PHE A 157 -8.89 13.47 34.06
CA PHE A 157 -9.06 13.65 32.62
C PHE A 157 -10.18 12.78 32.04
N ILE A 158 -10.21 11.48 32.38
CA ILE A 158 -11.26 10.55 31.97
C ILE A 158 -12.64 11.06 32.42
N ASN A 159 -12.78 11.41 33.70
CA ASN A 159 -14.04 11.87 34.26
C ASN A 159 -14.51 13.18 33.62
N ARG A 160 -13.61 14.15 33.44
CA ARG A 160 -13.93 15.41 32.76
C ARG A 160 -14.33 15.22 31.29
N ILE A 161 -13.73 14.26 30.57
CA ILE A 161 -14.18 13.93 29.21
C ILE A 161 -15.60 13.35 29.23
N LEU A 162 -15.92 12.51 30.22
CA LEU A 162 -17.22 11.86 30.34
C LEU A 162 -18.35 12.81 30.77
N GLU A 163 -18.02 13.95 31.40
CA GLU A 163 -18.95 15.05 31.67
C GLU A 163 -19.46 15.71 30.37
N ASN A 164 -18.74 15.56 29.26
CA ASN A 164 -19.22 16.01 27.97
C ASN A 164 -20.28 15.03 27.43
N ASP A 165 -21.50 15.52 27.24
CA ASP A 165 -22.62 14.73 26.72
C ASP A 165 -22.40 14.21 25.29
N HIS A 166 -21.44 14.79 24.55
CA HIS A 166 -21.14 14.39 23.18
C HIS A 166 -20.50 13.00 23.11
N PHE A 167 -21.09 12.09 22.35
CA PHE A 167 -20.64 10.70 22.28
C PHE A 167 -19.18 10.53 21.86
N ARG A 168 -18.66 11.40 20.99
CA ARG A 168 -17.26 11.36 20.52
C ARG A 168 -16.24 11.66 21.63
N ALA A 169 -16.63 12.42 22.65
CA ALA A 169 -15.81 12.63 23.84
C ALA A 169 -15.75 11.32 24.65
N LYS A 170 -16.89 10.70 24.91
CA LYS A 170 -16.96 9.39 25.61
C LYS A 170 -16.12 8.30 24.94
N GLU A 171 -16.05 8.28 23.61
CA GLU A 171 -15.18 7.35 22.87
C GLU A 171 -13.71 7.51 23.24
N ILE A 172 -13.22 8.74 23.42
CA ILE A 172 -11.83 9.01 23.81
C ILE A 172 -11.53 8.36 25.16
N ALA A 173 -12.43 8.57 26.14
CA ALA A 173 -12.28 7.96 27.46
C ALA A 173 -12.21 6.44 27.35
N ILE A 174 -13.18 5.80 26.67
CA ILE A 174 -13.25 4.34 26.52
C ILE A 174 -12.00 3.77 25.84
N VAL A 175 -11.44 4.47 24.84
CA VAL A 175 -10.23 4.05 24.12
C VAL A 175 -8.98 4.09 25.01
N LEU A 176 -8.93 5.01 25.98
CA LEU A 176 -7.78 5.20 26.86
C LEU A 176 -7.81 4.31 28.11
N MET A 177 -8.99 3.89 28.56
CA MET A 177 -9.13 3.08 29.78
C MET A 177 -8.21 1.84 29.81
N PRO A 178 -8.15 0.96 28.78
CA PRO A 178 -7.25 -0.19 28.81
C PRO A 178 -5.76 0.19 28.85
N GLU A 179 -5.38 1.35 28.29
CA GLU A 179 -3.99 1.78 28.16
C GLU A 179 -3.40 2.20 29.51
N ILE A 180 -4.23 2.70 30.43
CA ILE A 180 -3.81 3.17 31.76
C ILE A 180 -4.10 2.17 32.88
N PHE A 181 -5.03 1.23 32.65
CA PHE A 181 -5.63 0.38 33.70
C PHE A 181 -4.62 -0.27 34.65
N ILE A 182 -3.60 -0.95 34.11
CA ILE A 182 -2.61 -1.70 34.91
C ILE A 182 -1.77 -0.78 35.81
N ALA A 183 -1.59 0.48 35.42
CA ALA A 183 -0.82 1.43 36.20
C ALA A 183 -1.60 2.04 37.38
N LEU A 184 -2.94 1.97 37.36
CA LEU A 184 -3.79 2.57 38.38
C LEU A 184 -3.82 1.73 39.67
N ASN A 185 -4.21 2.36 40.78
CA ASN A 185 -4.53 1.67 42.03
C ASN A 185 -5.82 0.85 41.94
N GLU A 186 -6.04 -0.05 42.89
CA GLU A 186 -7.20 -0.96 42.88
C GLU A 186 -8.54 -0.20 42.90
N GLU A 187 -8.62 0.92 43.61
CA GLU A 187 -9.83 1.76 43.66
C GLU A 187 -10.16 2.35 42.28
N TYR A 188 -9.17 2.95 41.61
CA TYR A 188 -9.34 3.50 40.27
C TYR A 188 -9.52 2.41 39.20
N GLN A 189 -8.94 1.22 39.38
CA GLN A 189 -9.23 0.08 38.51
C GLN A 189 -10.71 -0.31 38.61
N LEU A 190 -11.26 -0.40 39.83
CA LEU A 190 -12.69 -0.67 40.01
C LEU A 190 -13.56 0.43 39.39
N GLU A 191 -13.22 1.70 39.61
CA GLU A 191 -13.93 2.85 39.02
C GLU A 191 -13.93 2.77 37.48
N ILE A 192 -12.79 2.45 36.86
CA ILE A 192 -12.69 2.31 35.40
C ILE A 192 -13.62 1.21 34.88
N ILE A 193 -13.71 0.07 35.56
CA ILE A 193 -14.59 -1.02 35.13
C ILE A 193 -16.07 -0.65 35.33
N GLU A 194 -16.41 0.05 36.41
CA GLU A 194 -17.76 0.57 36.63
C GLU A 194 -18.16 1.56 35.51
N ILE A 195 -17.27 2.48 35.16
CA ILE A 195 -17.48 3.42 34.05
C ILE A 195 -17.63 2.65 32.74
N PHE A 196 -16.75 1.69 32.45
CA PHE A 196 -16.81 0.89 31.22
C PHE A 196 -18.12 0.09 31.12
N SER A 197 -18.60 -0.47 32.24
CA SER A 197 -19.91 -1.13 32.34
C SER A 197 -21.07 -0.16 32.11
N LYS A 198 -21.01 1.05 32.69
CA LYS A 198 -22.00 2.10 32.44
C LYS A 198 -22.05 2.46 30.95
N MET A 199 -20.90 2.64 30.31
CA MET A 199 -20.80 2.96 28.88
C MET A 199 -21.33 1.84 27.97
N SER A 200 -21.29 0.58 28.41
CA SER A 200 -21.94 -0.54 27.70
C SER A 200 -23.48 -0.43 27.65
N SER A 201 -24.05 0.47 28.44
CA SER A 201 -25.49 0.79 28.49
C SER A 201 -25.85 2.11 27.82
N ASP A 202 -24.88 2.84 27.26
CA ASP A 202 -25.14 4.20 26.79
C ASP A 202 -26.22 4.21 25.70
N SER A 203 -27.11 5.20 25.75
CA SER A 203 -28.19 5.37 24.78
C SER A 203 -27.69 5.43 23.32
N THR A 204 -26.47 5.91 23.10
CA THR A 204 -25.85 6.06 21.78
C THR A 204 -25.15 4.77 21.35
N PRO A 205 -25.59 4.11 20.25
CA PRO A 205 -24.97 2.86 19.79
C PRO A 205 -23.48 2.97 19.47
N MET A 206 -23.00 4.14 19.05
CA MET A 206 -21.58 4.35 18.76
C MET A 206 -20.70 4.21 20.02
N VAL A 207 -21.18 4.67 21.18
CA VAL A 207 -20.47 4.52 22.46
C VAL A 207 -20.38 3.04 22.83
N ARG A 208 -21.53 2.33 22.76
CA ARG A 208 -21.58 0.88 23.05
C ARG A 208 -20.72 0.07 22.09
N LYS A 209 -20.67 0.44 20.81
CA LYS A 209 -19.74 -0.16 19.85
C LYS A 209 -18.28 0.06 20.27
N THR A 210 -17.92 1.26 20.72
CA THR A 210 -16.55 1.53 21.17
C THR A 210 -16.19 0.69 22.39
N VAL A 211 -17.12 0.46 23.32
CA VAL A 211 -16.96 -0.53 24.40
C VAL A 211 -16.74 -1.93 23.83
N ALA A 212 -17.59 -2.38 22.89
CA ALA A 212 -17.45 -3.69 22.25
C ALA A 212 -16.10 -3.87 21.55
N MET A 213 -15.58 -2.82 20.90
CA MET A 213 -14.25 -2.82 20.26
C MET A 213 -13.10 -2.88 21.25
N LYS A 214 -13.29 -2.36 22.47
CA LYS A 214 -12.27 -2.27 23.51
C LYS A 214 -12.28 -3.43 24.51
N LEU A 215 -13.31 -4.27 24.47
CA LEU A 215 -13.37 -5.50 25.27
C LEU A 215 -12.18 -6.43 25.00
N LYS A 216 -11.74 -6.57 23.73
CA LYS A 216 -10.55 -7.37 23.39
C LYS A 216 -9.27 -6.90 24.08
N ASP A 217 -9.16 -5.60 24.33
CA ASP A 217 -7.99 -4.99 24.97
C ASP A 217 -8.06 -5.24 26.48
N PHE A 218 -9.24 -5.07 27.09
CA PHE A 218 -9.49 -5.42 28.50
C PHE A 218 -9.36 -6.91 28.81
N ALA A 219 -9.78 -7.79 27.90
CA ALA A 219 -9.64 -9.23 28.06
C ALA A 219 -8.17 -9.62 28.29
N LYS A 220 -7.24 -8.98 27.58
CA LYS A 220 -5.79 -9.20 27.74
C LYS A 220 -5.22 -8.69 29.08
N LEU A 221 -6.01 -7.94 29.85
CA LEU A 221 -5.64 -7.41 31.17
C LEU A 221 -6.18 -8.26 32.31
N ILE A 222 -6.78 -9.42 32.04
CA ILE A 222 -7.14 -10.42 33.05
C ILE A 222 -5.83 -11.11 33.53
N PRO A 223 -5.61 -11.33 34.85
CA PRO A 223 -6.56 -11.17 35.97
C PRO A 223 -6.66 -9.80 36.65
N PRO A 224 -5.78 -8.79 36.46
CA PRO A 224 -6.00 -7.46 37.07
C PRO A 224 -7.39 -6.88 36.80
N ALA A 225 -7.92 -7.06 35.59
CA ALA A 225 -9.29 -6.70 35.27
C ALA A 225 -10.26 -7.81 35.72
N PRO A 226 -11.38 -7.47 36.39
CA PRO A 226 -12.32 -8.45 36.94
C PRO A 226 -13.05 -9.20 35.83
N GLU A 227 -12.68 -10.46 35.64
CA GLU A 227 -13.18 -11.35 34.58
C GLU A 227 -14.72 -11.40 34.53
N SER A 228 -15.37 -11.75 35.65
CA SER A 228 -16.84 -11.80 35.75
C SER A 228 -17.56 -10.54 35.26
N GLN A 229 -17.05 -9.35 35.58
CA GLN A 229 -17.67 -8.09 35.16
C GLN A 229 -17.47 -7.85 33.65
N LEU A 230 -16.28 -8.15 33.12
CA LEU A 230 -16.03 -8.06 31.68
C LEU A 230 -16.89 -9.03 30.87
N LEU A 231 -17.08 -10.26 31.36
CA LEU A 231 -17.97 -11.25 30.75
C LEU A 231 -19.43 -10.81 30.77
N GLN A 232 -19.90 -10.18 31.86
CA GLN A 232 -21.24 -9.59 31.90
C GLN A 232 -21.42 -8.47 30.87
N ILE A 233 -20.41 -7.61 30.69
CA ILE A 233 -20.43 -6.57 29.66
C ILE A 233 -20.47 -7.20 28.26
N PHE A 234 -19.65 -8.23 28.02
CA PHE A 234 -19.64 -8.97 26.76
C PHE A 234 -21.01 -9.60 26.45
N ASP A 235 -21.57 -10.38 27.39
CA ASP A 235 -22.83 -11.10 27.22
C ASP A 235 -24.01 -10.14 26.99
N LYS A 236 -23.99 -8.96 27.62
CA LYS A 236 -24.95 -7.89 27.40
C LYS A 236 -24.84 -7.30 25.99
N LEU A 237 -23.64 -6.92 25.57
CA LEU A 237 -23.43 -6.33 24.24
C LEU A 237 -23.70 -7.36 23.12
N LEU A 238 -23.52 -8.65 23.39
CA LEU A 238 -23.87 -9.72 22.45
C LEU A 238 -25.39 -9.78 22.18
N GLN A 239 -26.20 -9.28 23.11
CA GLN A 239 -27.66 -9.18 22.97
C GLN A 239 -28.12 -7.78 22.53
N ASP A 240 -27.19 -6.88 22.18
CA ASP A 240 -27.55 -5.52 21.75
C ASP A 240 -28.47 -5.57 20.53
N GLU A 241 -29.45 -4.66 20.45
CA GLU A 241 -30.36 -4.62 19.31
C GLU A 241 -29.66 -4.23 17.99
N ASN A 242 -28.62 -3.39 18.09
CA ASN A 242 -27.90 -2.89 16.94
C ASN A 242 -26.76 -3.83 16.53
N ASP A 243 -26.81 -4.33 15.30
CA ASP A 243 -25.79 -5.25 14.77
C ASP A 243 -24.39 -4.63 14.73
N TYR A 244 -24.31 -3.31 14.53
CA TYR A 244 -23.07 -2.54 14.54
C TYR A 244 -22.31 -2.60 15.88
N VAL A 245 -23.02 -2.84 16.99
CA VAL A 245 -22.44 -3.06 18.32
C VAL A 245 -21.99 -4.52 18.50
N ARG A 246 -22.72 -5.47 17.92
CA ARG A 246 -22.42 -6.91 18.05
C ARG A 246 -21.21 -7.35 17.23
N ILE A 247 -20.99 -6.76 16.05
CA ILE A 247 -19.90 -7.16 15.13
C ILE A 247 -18.51 -7.17 15.81
N PRO A 248 -18.06 -6.12 16.53
CA PRO A 248 -16.73 -6.13 17.15
C PRO A 248 -16.53 -7.19 18.24
N LEU A 249 -17.61 -7.78 18.78
CA LEU A 249 -17.50 -8.80 19.82
C LEU A 249 -16.92 -10.11 19.29
N VAL A 250 -17.03 -10.36 17.98
CA VAL A 250 -16.44 -11.54 17.35
C VAL A 250 -14.92 -11.54 17.49
N GLU A 251 -14.28 -10.38 17.33
CA GLU A 251 -12.85 -10.23 17.60
C GLU A 251 -12.54 -10.37 19.09
N SER A 252 -13.41 -9.82 19.96
CA SER A 252 -13.21 -9.90 21.41
C SER A 252 -13.33 -11.32 21.96
N LEU A 253 -14.07 -12.20 21.29
CA LEU A 253 -14.19 -13.62 21.65
C LEU A 253 -12.82 -14.32 21.73
N ILE A 254 -11.88 -13.94 20.85
CA ILE A 254 -10.55 -14.56 20.71
C ILE A 254 -9.72 -14.43 22.00
N PRO A 255 -9.38 -13.22 22.51
CA PRO A 255 -8.62 -13.12 23.75
C PRO A 255 -9.39 -13.66 24.95
N PHE A 256 -10.72 -13.49 25.01
CA PHE A 256 -11.51 -14.09 26.10
C PHE A 256 -11.39 -15.61 26.14
N SER A 257 -11.48 -16.30 24.99
CA SER A 257 -11.36 -17.77 24.96
C SER A 257 -9.96 -18.28 25.32
N GLN A 258 -8.94 -17.41 25.28
CA GLN A 258 -7.56 -17.77 25.60
C GLN A 258 -7.20 -17.57 27.08
N VAL A 259 -7.82 -16.59 27.75
CA VAL A 259 -7.42 -16.16 29.10
C VAL A 259 -8.47 -16.44 30.18
N CYS A 260 -9.75 -16.57 29.82
CA CYS A 260 -10.83 -16.78 30.78
C CYS A 260 -10.78 -18.17 31.42
N ILE A 261 -11.10 -18.22 32.72
CA ILE A 261 -11.29 -19.45 33.48
C ILE A 261 -12.75 -19.65 33.94
N GLU A 262 -13.57 -18.60 33.95
CA GLU A 262 -14.97 -18.66 34.40
C GLU A 262 -15.89 -19.31 33.36
N LYS A 263 -15.59 -19.19 32.07
CA LYS A 263 -16.32 -19.86 30.98
C LYS A 263 -15.51 -21.03 30.44
N SER A 264 -16.17 -22.18 30.30
CA SER A 264 -15.62 -23.35 29.64
C SER A 264 -15.53 -23.17 28.11
N GLU A 265 -14.72 -23.99 27.44
CA GLU A 265 -14.66 -24.03 25.97
C GLU A 265 -16.07 -24.26 25.36
N ALA A 266 -16.89 -25.11 26.00
CA ALA A 266 -18.27 -25.38 25.60
C ALA A 266 -19.16 -24.13 25.59
N GLU A 267 -19.01 -23.24 26.58
CA GLU A 267 -19.78 -22.00 26.64
C GLU A 267 -19.34 -20.98 25.58
N PHE A 268 -18.03 -20.90 25.30
CA PHE A 268 -17.54 -20.10 24.18
C PHE A 268 -18.00 -20.63 22.82
N ILE A 269 -18.10 -21.95 22.67
CA ILE A 269 -18.68 -22.59 21.49
C ILE A 269 -20.15 -22.20 21.32
N ASP A 270 -20.93 -22.14 22.40
CA ASP A 270 -22.33 -21.71 22.33
C ASP A 270 -22.47 -20.23 21.97
N ILE A 271 -21.55 -19.38 22.43
CA ILE A 271 -21.45 -17.98 21.97
C ILE A 271 -21.16 -17.91 20.46
N LEU A 272 -20.20 -18.71 19.99
CA LEU A 272 -19.86 -18.79 18.56
C LEU A 272 -21.06 -19.24 17.72
N LYS A 273 -21.81 -20.24 18.17
CA LYS A 273 -23.06 -20.68 17.52
C LYS A 273 -24.13 -19.58 17.52
N LYS A 274 -24.24 -18.76 18.57
CA LYS A 274 -25.15 -17.60 18.59
C LYS A 274 -24.77 -16.57 17.53
N ILE A 275 -23.48 -16.26 17.39
CA ILE A 275 -22.97 -15.34 16.36
C ILE A 275 -23.27 -15.86 14.95
N ILE A 276 -23.04 -17.15 14.71
CA ILE A 276 -23.28 -17.81 13.41
C ILE A 276 -24.76 -17.80 13.02
N ASN A 277 -25.65 -17.85 14.01
CA ASN A 277 -27.11 -17.82 13.82
C ASN A 277 -27.74 -16.45 14.10
N ASP A 278 -26.93 -15.39 14.12
CA ASP A 278 -27.43 -14.03 14.40
C ASP A 278 -28.42 -13.55 13.32
N LYS A 279 -29.42 -12.77 13.76
CA LYS A 279 -30.43 -12.17 12.87
C LYS A 279 -29.83 -11.28 11.77
N SER A 280 -28.68 -10.65 12.03
CA SER A 280 -27.96 -9.84 11.06
C SER A 280 -26.94 -10.67 10.29
N VAL A 281 -27.10 -10.66 8.96
CA VAL A 281 -26.11 -11.16 7.99
C VAL A 281 -24.70 -10.59 8.26
N LYS A 282 -24.59 -9.34 8.73
CA LYS A 282 -23.30 -8.70 8.96
C LYS A 282 -22.56 -9.29 10.16
N VAL A 283 -23.30 -9.64 11.22
CA VAL A 283 -22.76 -10.32 12.40
C VAL A 283 -22.36 -11.74 12.02
N ARG A 284 -23.25 -12.49 11.37
CA ARG A 284 -22.93 -13.84 10.86
C ARG A 284 -21.68 -13.85 10.00
N GLY A 285 -21.60 -12.93 9.04
CA GLY A 285 -20.45 -12.80 8.14
C GLY A 285 -19.17 -12.31 8.81
N SER A 286 -19.22 -11.68 9.99
CA SER A 286 -18.00 -11.18 10.64
C SER A 286 -17.05 -12.29 11.11
N ILE A 287 -17.56 -13.51 11.32
CA ILE A 287 -16.74 -14.69 11.66
C ILE A 287 -15.70 -15.00 10.57
N VAL A 288 -16.00 -14.64 9.32
CA VAL A 288 -15.19 -14.92 8.14
C VAL A 288 -13.84 -14.19 8.19
N ASP A 289 -13.80 -13.00 8.78
CA ASP A 289 -12.59 -12.18 8.86
C ASP A 289 -11.59 -12.70 9.90
N PHE A 290 -12.05 -13.52 10.85
CA PHE A 290 -11.28 -13.98 12.00
C PHE A 290 -10.99 -15.49 11.98
N VAL A 291 -11.14 -16.14 10.82
CA VAL A 291 -10.99 -17.60 10.67
C VAL A 291 -9.65 -18.11 11.17
N GLU A 292 -8.55 -17.43 10.85
CA GLU A 292 -7.21 -17.83 11.30
C GLU A 292 -7.04 -17.69 12.82
N ASP A 293 -7.60 -16.63 13.41
CA ASP A 293 -7.50 -16.41 14.85
C ASP A 293 -8.39 -17.38 15.63
N ILE A 294 -9.58 -17.69 15.11
CA ILE A 294 -10.45 -18.74 15.63
C ILE A 294 -9.74 -20.10 15.54
N LYS A 295 -9.09 -20.40 14.42
CA LYS A 295 -8.32 -21.63 14.22
C LYS A 295 -7.19 -21.78 15.24
N LYS A 296 -6.56 -20.68 15.66
CA LYS A 296 -5.51 -20.66 16.69
C LYS A 296 -6.06 -20.75 18.11
N SER A 297 -7.28 -20.27 18.36
CA SER A 297 -7.82 -20.08 19.71
C SER A 297 -8.76 -21.19 20.15
N PHE A 298 -9.31 -21.95 19.21
CA PHE A 298 -10.23 -23.06 19.47
C PHE A 298 -9.64 -24.39 19.00
N SER A 299 -10.12 -25.49 19.58
CA SER A 299 -9.69 -26.84 19.18
C SER A 299 -10.02 -27.17 17.71
N GLN A 300 -9.28 -28.11 17.12
CA GLN A 300 -9.47 -28.54 15.73
C GLN A 300 -10.91 -29.03 15.46
N ASN A 301 -11.52 -29.73 16.41
CA ASN A 301 -12.88 -30.24 16.27
C ASN A 301 -13.89 -29.09 16.04
N ILE A 302 -13.72 -27.94 16.70
CA ILE A 302 -14.61 -26.78 16.52
C ILE A 302 -14.46 -26.18 15.15
N PHE A 303 -13.24 -26.15 14.64
CA PHE A 303 -13.00 -25.71 13.27
C PHE A 303 -13.73 -26.63 12.27
N ASP A 304 -13.55 -27.95 12.40
CA ASP A 304 -14.07 -28.93 11.45
C ASP A 304 -15.60 -29.12 11.55
N GLU A 305 -16.18 -29.08 12.75
CA GLU A 305 -17.60 -29.35 12.99
C GLU A 305 -18.48 -28.10 12.99
N ILE A 306 -17.90 -26.90 13.14
CA ILE A 306 -18.67 -25.65 13.23
C ILE A 306 -18.26 -24.66 12.14
N ILE A 307 -16.98 -24.29 12.06
CA ILE A 307 -16.52 -23.24 11.14
C ILE A 307 -16.63 -23.69 9.68
N VAL A 308 -16.16 -24.90 9.36
CA VAL A 308 -16.23 -25.43 7.99
C VAL A 308 -17.68 -25.59 7.50
N PRO A 309 -18.61 -26.21 8.26
CA PRO A 309 -20.02 -26.27 7.86
C PRO A 309 -20.69 -24.89 7.72
N THR A 310 -20.31 -23.92 8.56
CA THR A 310 -20.79 -22.54 8.46
C THR A 310 -20.34 -21.89 7.15
N TYR A 311 -19.08 -22.08 6.76
CA TYR A 311 -18.59 -21.57 5.49
C TYR A 311 -19.31 -22.19 4.29
N LEU A 312 -19.56 -23.50 4.34
CA LEU A 312 -20.32 -24.20 3.31
C LEU A 312 -21.76 -23.68 3.22
N SER A 313 -22.41 -23.37 4.34
CA SER A 313 -23.76 -22.81 4.35
C SER A 313 -23.81 -21.38 3.78
N PHE A 314 -22.79 -20.56 4.06
CA PHE A 314 -22.66 -19.21 3.50
C PHE A 314 -22.43 -19.20 1.99
N LEU A 315 -21.95 -20.31 1.42
CA LEU A 315 -21.75 -20.49 -0.02
C LEU A 315 -22.93 -21.19 -0.72
N ASN A 316 -24.03 -21.48 -0.02
CA ASN A 316 -25.22 -22.02 -0.66
C ASN A 316 -25.82 -21.01 -1.65
N THR A 317 -26.48 -21.51 -2.69
CA THR A 317 -27.08 -20.66 -3.74
C THR A 317 -28.21 -19.75 -3.22
N ASP A 318 -28.93 -20.20 -2.20
CA ASP A 318 -30.00 -19.48 -1.50
C ASP A 318 -29.51 -18.57 -0.36
N ALA A 319 -28.21 -18.63 -0.01
CA ALA A 319 -27.63 -17.73 0.98
C ALA A 319 -27.58 -16.28 0.46
N GLU A 320 -27.59 -15.32 1.39
CA GLU A 320 -27.50 -13.91 1.05
C GLU A 320 -26.18 -13.57 0.35
N ASN A 321 -26.24 -12.68 -0.65
CA ASN A 321 -25.07 -12.31 -1.45
C ASN A 321 -23.90 -11.77 -0.61
N ASP A 322 -24.18 -11.07 0.48
CA ASP A 322 -23.14 -10.54 1.37
C ASP A 322 -22.30 -11.66 2.03
N LEU A 323 -22.95 -12.77 2.43
CA LEU A 323 -22.25 -13.94 2.99
C LEU A 323 -21.42 -14.63 1.92
N LYS A 324 -22.02 -14.89 0.75
CA LYS A 324 -21.31 -15.49 -0.40
C LYS A 324 -20.06 -14.70 -0.75
N ASN A 325 -20.22 -13.39 -0.94
CA ASN A 325 -19.12 -12.50 -1.32
C ASN A 325 -18.01 -12.48 -0.27
N ARG A 326 -18.35 -12.31 1.02
CA ARG A 326 -17.35 -12.24 2.09
C ARG A 326 -16.61 -13.58 2.27
N SER A 327 -17.33 -14.69 2.19
CA SER A 327 -16.73 -16.04 2.23
C SER A 327 -15.80 -16.29 1.05
N LEU A 328 -16.19 -15.90 -0.18
CA LEU A 328 -15.32 -16.04 -1.36
C LEU A 328 -14.06 -15.19 -1.25
N GLN A 329 -14.18 -13.95 -0.73
CA GLN A 329 -13.03 -13.05 -0.55
C GLN A 329 -12.00 -13.56 0.46
N ASN A 330 -12.41 -14.38 1.43
CA ASN A 330 -11.56 -14.91 2.49
C ASN A 330 -11.30 -16.42 2.38
N ILE A 331 -11.74 -17.07 1.30
CA ILE A 331 -11.71 -18.53 1.18
C ILE A 331 -10.28 -19.11 1.27
N VAL A 332 -9.27 -18.33 0.91
CA VAL A 332 -7.86 -18.74 0.97
C VAL A 332 -7.40 -18.93 2.41
N ASN A 333 -7.83 -18.05 3.33
CA ASN A 333 -7.53 -18.17 4.76
C ASN A 333 -8.12 -19.46 5.34
N LEU A 334 -9.27 -19.91 4.81
CA LEU A 334 -9.88 -21.18 5.18
C LEU A 334 -9.16 -22.37 4.53
N TYR A 335 -8.85 -22.27 3.23
CA TYR A 335 -8.22 -23.34 2.43
C TYR A 335 -6.96 -23.90 3.09
N ASN A 336 -6.10 -23.03 3.64
CA ASN A 336 -4.84 -23.41 4.28
C ASN A 336 -5.00 -24.36 5.48
N HIS A 337 -6.22 -24.50 6.01
CA HIS A 337 -6.55 -25.33 7.16
C HIS A 337 -7.38 -26.57 6.82
N ILE A 338 -7.70 -26.83 5.54
CA ILE A 338 -8.58 -27.93 5.14
C ILE A 338 -7.86 -28.87 4.15
N PRO A 339 -7.31 -30.02 4.62
CA PRO A 339 -6.59 -30.95 3.75
C PRO A 339 -7.43 -31.51 2.59
N GLN A 340 -8.76 -31.69 2.78
CA GLN A 340 -9.68 -32.19 1.75
C GLN A 340 -10.56 -31.07 1.17
N PHE A 341 -10.00 -29.87 0.96
CA PHE A 341 -10.74 -28.68 0.55
C PHE A 341 -11.62 -28.93 -0.69
N SER A 342 -11.04 -29.40 -1.79
CA SER A 342 -11.79 -29.67 -3.02
C SER A 342 -13.00 -30.56 -2.81
N LYS A 343 -12.88 -31.63 -2.01
CA LYS A 343 -14.00 -32.56 -1.77
C LYS A 343 -15.21 -31.88 -1.12
N LEU A 344 -14.97 -30.92 -0.23
CA LEU A 344 -16.02 -30.22 0.50
C LEU A 344 -16.56 -29.00 -0.27
N PHE A 345 -15.66 -28.20 -0.85
CA PHE A 345 -16.02 -26.89 -1.40
C PHE A 345 -16.34 -26.90 -2.89
N LEU A 346 -15.81 -27.85 -3.69
CA LEU A 346 -16.08 -27.89 -5.13
C LEU A 346 -17.56 -27.85 -5.49
N PRO A 347 -18.45 -28.65 -4.86
CA PRO A 347 -19.86 -28.64 -5.22
C PRO A 347 -20.47 -27.24 -5.06
N LYS A 348 -20.15 -26.56 -3.96
CA LYS A 348 -20.64 -25.20 -3.68
C LYS A 348 -20.08 -24.20 -4.69
N LEU A 349 -18.77 -24.24 -4.97
CA LEU A 349 -18.15 -23.34 -5.94
C LEU A 349 -18.68 -23.58 -7.36
N LYS A 350 -18.98 -24.83 -7.72
CA LYS A 350 -19.59 -25.18 -9.00
C LYS A 350 -21.00 -24.61 -9.14
N ASP A 351 -21.82 -24.71 -8.09
CA ASP A 351 -23.16 -24.12 -8.09
C ASP A 351 -23.12 -22.60 -8.29
N LEU A 352 -22.14 -21.92 -7.68
CA LEU A 352 -21.96 -20.47 -7.77
C LEU A 352 -21.50 -19.99 -9.16
N THR A 353 -21.03 -20.88 -10.05
CA THR A 353 -20.73 -20.49 -11.45
C THR A 353 -21.97 -19.98 -12.19
N LYS A 354 -23.17 -20.41 -11.76
CA LYS A 354 -24.47 -20.05 -12.34
C LYS A 354 -25.23 -19.03 -11.49
N ASP A 355 -24.57 -18.38 -10.52
CA ASP A 355 -25.22 -17.40 -9.66
C ASP A 355 -25.74 -16.20 -10.47
N LYS A 356 -26.91 -15.71 -10.10
CA LYS A 356 -27.56 -14.56 -10.75
C LYS A 356 -26.79 -13.27 -10.51
N SER A 357 -26.06 -13.17 -9.39
CA SER A 357 -25.28 -12.00 -9.02
C SER A 357 -23.94 -11.98 -9.75
N LEU A 358 -23.75 -10.98 -10.61
CA LEU A 358 -22.47 -10.75 -11.28
C LEU A 358 -21.33 -10.50 -10.27
N LEU A 359 -21.63 -9.88 -9.12
CA LEU A 359 -20.63 -9.64 -8.08
C LEU A 359 -20.16 -10.96 -7.43
N VAL A 360 -21.08 -11.90 -7.20
CA VAL A 360 -20.74 -13.24 -6.68
C VAL A 360 -19.88 -13.99 -7.69
N LYS A 361 -20.23 -13.96 -8.98
CA LYS A 361 -19.41 -14.57 -10.04
C LYS A 361 -18.01 -13.94 -10.14
N GLN A 362 -17.91 -12.63 -9.98
CA GLN A 362 -16.63 -11.92 -9.96
C GLN A 362 -15.77 -12.32 -8.75
N ASN A 363 -16.34 -12.32 -7.55
CA ASN A 363 -15.64 -12.75 -6.34
C ASN A 363 -15.29 -14.24 -6.40
N LEU A 364 -16.10 -15.08 -7.04
CA LEU A 364 -15.80 -16.49 -7.27
C LEU A 364 -14.59 -16.65 -8.20
N GLY A 365 -14.54 -15.90 -9.30
CA GLY A 365 -13.39 -15.92 -10.20
C GLY A 365 -12.10 -15.46 -9.52
N GLU A 366 -12.18 -14.40 -8.70
CA GLU A 366 -11.04 -13.92 -7.90
C GLU A 366 -10.60 -14.93 -6.84
N ALA A 367 -11.57 -15.56 -6.15
CA ALA A 367 -11.31 -16.63 -5.20
C ALA A 367 -10.59 -17.82 -5.86
N ILE A 368 -11.06 -18.27 -7.02
CA ILE A 368 -10.43 -19.35 -7.79
C ILE A 368 -9.02 -18.96 -8.25
N ILE A 369 -8.82 -17.74 -8.76
CA ILE A 369 -7.50 -17.23 -9.14
C ILE A 369 -6.54 -17.24 -7.95
N ASN A 370 -6.98 -16.75 -6.78
CA ASN A 370 -6.13 -16.69 -5.59
C ASN A 370 -5.82 -18.11 -5.07
N LEU A 371 -6.81 -19.00 -5.01
CA LEU A 371 -6.60 -20.41 -4.66
C LEU A 371 -5.58 -21.08 -5.60
N LEU A 372 -5.73 -20.92 -6.91
CA LEU A 372 -4.81 -21.48 -7.89
C LEU A 372 -3.41 -20.85 -7.84
N THR A 373 -3.28 -19.61 -7.35
CA THR A 373 -1.99 -18.94 -7.22
C THR A 373 -1.28 -19.38 -5.92
N GLU A 374 -1.99 -19.42 -4.81
CA GLU A 374 -1.39 -19.65 -3.48
C GLU A 374 -1.37 -21.13 -3.08
N GLY A 375 -2.31 -21.92 -3.60
CA GLY A 375 -2.49 -23.33 -3.25
C GLY A 375 -1.63 -24.31 -4.04
N ASN A 376 -1.83 -25.59 -3.71
CA ASN A 376 -1.17 -26.72 -4.36
C ASN A 376 -2.16 -27.56 -5.19
N LYS A 377 -1.64 -28.17 -6.25
CA LYS A 377 -2.42 -28.96 -7.21
C LYS A 377 -3.12 -30.18 -6.59
N GLU A 378 -2.53 -30.76 -5.55
CA GLU A 378 -3.05 -31.97 -4.88
C GLU A 378 -4.34 -31.71 -4.10
N GLN A 379 -4.46 -30.54 -3.47
CA GLN A 379 -5.65 -30.15 -2.69
C GLN A 379 -6.72 -29.45 -3.52
N LEU A 380 -6.36 -28.93 -4.71
CA LEU A 380 -7.23 -28.19 -5.61
C LEU A 380 -7.71 -29.01 -6.82
N ILE A 381 -7.74 -30.34 -6.69
CA ILE A 381 -8.26 -31.24 -7.72
C ILE A 381 -9.67 -30.79 -8.13
N GLY A 382 -9.90 -30.62 -9.43
CA GLY A 382 -11.20 -30.24 -10.01
C GLY A 382 -11.53 -28.75 -10.02
N ILE A 383 -10.75 -27.89 -9.34
CA ILE A 383 -11.01 -26.43 -9.34
C ILE A 383 -10.86 -25.81 -10.73
N GLU A 384 -10.02 -26.42 -11.57
CA GLU A 384 -9.84 -26.05 -12.96
C GLU A 384 -11.14 -26.17 -13.79
N GLU A 385 -11.94 -27.20 -13.53
CA GLU A 385 -13.24 -27.41 -14.20
C GLU A 385 -14.21 -26.28 -13.81
N VAL A 386 -14.27 -25.93 -12.52
CA VAL A 386 -15.09 -24.82 -12.04
C VAL A 386 -14.64 -23.49 -12.64
N PHE A 387 -13.33 -23.28 -12.78
CA PHE A 387 -12.84 -22.08 -13.45
C PHE A 387 -13.27 -22.05 -14.93
N SER A 388 -13.16 -23.19 -15.62
CA SER A 388 -13.63 -23.34 -17.00
C SER A 388 -15.10 -23.00 -17.13
N ASP A 389 -15.95 -23.60 -16.30
CA ASP A 389 -17.40 -23.39 -16.31
C ASP A 389 -17.75 -21.91 -16.06
N LEU A 390 -17.08 -21.27 -15.08
CA LEU A 390 -17.25 -19.85 -14.81
C LEU A 390 -16.84 -18.99 -16.00
N LEU A 391 -15.73 -19.31 -16.66
CA LEU A 391 -15.28 -18.60 -17.85
C LEU A 391 -16.23 -18.79 -19.04
N ASP A 392 -16.98 -19.88 -19.13
CA ASP A 392 -18.00 -20.06 -20.17
C ASP A 392 -19.27 -19.25 -19.89
N ASP A 393 -19.67 -19.15 -18.62
CA ASP A 393 -20.87 -18.41 -18.20
C ASP A 393 -20.66 -16.88 -18.13
N CYS A 394 -19.40 -16.42 -18.05
CA CYS A 394 -19.08 -15.00 -17.99
C CYS A 394 -19.04 -14.32 -19.36
N ASP A 395 -19.44 -13.05 -19.41
CA ASP A 395 -19.22 -12.19 -20.58
C ASP A 395 -17.77 -11.70 -20.68
N ASN A 396 -17.41 -11.13 -21.83
CA ASN A 396 -16.06 -10.63 -22.09
C ASN A 396 -15.63 -9.51 -21.13
N GLU A 397 -16.58 -8.70 -20.62
CA GLU A 397 -16.26 -7.65 -19.67
C GLU A 397 -15.87 -8.21 -18.30
N THR A 398 -16.60 -9.23 -17.83
CA THR A 398 -16.33 -9.91 -16.57
C THR A 398 -15.01 -10.68 -16.65
N LYS A 399 -14.78 -11.44 -17.73
CA LYS A 399 -13.50 -12.12 -17.98
C LYS A 399 -12.32 -11.15 -17.97
N PHE A 400 -12.46 -10.02 -18.65
CA PHE A 400 -11.43 -8.98 -18.67
C PHE A 400 -11.10 -8.45 -17.27
N LYS A 401 -12.12 -8.17 -16.44
CA LYS A 401 -11.92 -7.74 -15.04
C LYS A 401 -11.19 -8.79 -14.22
N LEU A 402 -11.52 -10.08 -14.40
CA LEU A 402 -10.86 -11.19 -13.72
C LEU A 402 -9.39 -11.30 -14.13
N PHE A 403 -9.09 -11.35 -15.43
CA PHE A 403 -7.71 -11.53 -15.92
C PHE A 403 -6.79 -10.38 -15.54
N LYS A 404 -7.32 -9.15 -15.47
CA LYS A 404 -6.57 -7.99 -15.02
C LYS A 404 -6.13 -8.10 -13.54
N LYS A 405 -6.91 -8.79 -12.71
CA LYS A 405 -6.61 -9.00 -11.29
C LYS A 405 -5.54 -10.07 -11.03
N ILE A 406 -5.23 -10.91 -12.02
CA ILE A 406 -4.15 -11.89 -11.89
C ILE A 406 -2.84 -11.14 -11.66
N LYS A 407 -2.19 -11.41 -10.53
CA LYS A 407 -0.93 -10.75 -10.13
C LYS A 407 0.30 -11.47 -10.68
N ASP A 408 0.23 -12.80 -10.79
CA ASP A 408 1.33 -13.66 -11.23
C ASP A 408 0.76 -14.81 -12.07
N PHE A 409 0.88 -14.70 -13.40
CA PHE A 409 0.43 -15.76 -14.30
C PHE A 409 1.31 -17.01 -14.24
N GLY A 410 2.60 -16.86 -13.89
CA GLY A 410 3.54 -17.98 -13.83
C GLY A 410 3.24 -18.91 -12.66
N GLN A 411 2.88 -18.36 -11.50
CA GLN A 411 2.43 -19.14 -10.36
C GLN A 411 1.06 -19.77 -10.63
N LEU A 412 0.11 -19.02 -11.18
CA LEU A 412 -1.22 -19.52 -11.57
C LEU A 412 -1.12 -20.73 -12.51
N GLN A 413 -0.22 -20.68 -13.49
CA GLN A 413 -0.03 -21.75 -14.47
C GLN A 413 0.38 -23.09 -13.84
N LYS A 414 1.11 -23.11 -12.73
CA LYS A 414 1.57 -24.36 -12.09
C LYS A 414 0.41 -25.28 -11.71
N ASN A 415 -0.75 -24.69 -11.40
CA ASN A 415 -1.95 -25.39 -10.98
C ASN A 415 -3.02 -25.49 -12.08
N LEU A 416 -2.72 -25.05 -13.31
CA LEU A 416 -3.63 -25.09 -14.45
C LEU A 416 -3.11 -25.99 -15.57
N SER A 417 -4.01 -26.62 -16.31
CA SER A 417 -3.67 -27.23 -17.59
C SER A 417 -3.43 -26.17 -18.68
N VAL A 418 -2.68 -26.58 -19.71
CA VAL A 418 -2.45 -25.79 -20.92
C VAL A 418 -3.76 -25.39 -21.61
N ASN A 419 -4.83 -26.20 -21.47
CA ASN A 419 -6.12 -25.91 -22.08
C ASN A 419 -6.80 -24.67 -21.49
N ILE A 420 -6.73 -24.48 -20.17
CA ILE A 420 -7.30 -23.30 -19.54
C ILE A 420 -6.47 -22.06 -19.83
N ILE A 421 -5.15 -22.18 -19.85
CA ILE A 421 -4.28 -21.07 -20.28
C ILE A 421 -4.63 -20.63 -21.71
N ARG A 422 -4.84 -21.58 -22.63
CA ARG A 422 -5.31 -21.29 -23.99
C ARG A 422 -6.71 -20.64 -23.98
N LYS A 423 -7.63 -21.10 -23.13
CA LYS A 423 -8.96 -20.49 -22.99
C LYS A 423 -8.89 -19.03 -22.52
N ILE A 424 -7.98 -18.71 -21.59
CA ILE A 424 -7.70 -17.33 -21.15
C ILE A 424 -7.15 -16.51 -22.31
N LEU A 425 -6.17 -17.05 -23.05
CA LEU A 425 -5.58 -16.38 -24.22
C LEU A 425 -6.64 -16.05 -25.28
N ASN A 426 -7.44 -17.04 -25.70
CA ASN A 426 -8.50 -16.85 -26.70
C ASN A 426 -9.55 -15.83 -26.24
N SER A 427 -9.85 -15.81 -24.94
CA SER A 427 -10.75 -14.80 -24.36
C SER A 427 -10.14 -13.40 -24.47
N LEU A 428 -8.85 -13.25 -24.16
CA LEU A 428 -8.14 -11.97 -24.29
C LEU A 428 -8.01 -11.53 -25.75
N GLU A 429 -7.81 -12.44 -26.70
CA GLU A 429 -7.82 -12.14 -28.14
C GLU A 429 -9.15 -11.55 -28.59
N THR A 430 -10.26 -12.15 -28.12
CA THR A 430 -11.61 -11.64 -28.39
C THR A 430 -11.81 -10.26 -27.76
N ILE A 431 -11.34 -10.07 -26.51
CA ILE A 431 -11.40 -8.78 -25.82
C ILE A 431 -10.51 -7.72 -26.51
N ALA A 432 -9.40 -8.12 -27.12
CA ALA A 432 -8.50 -7.24 -27.86
C ALA A 432 -9.15 -6.63 -29.11
N GLN A 433 -10.32 -7.13 -29.53
CA GLN A 433 -11.12 -6.59 -30.64
C GLN A 433 -12.27 -5.69 -30.18
N ASN A 434 -12.31 -5.31 -28.89
CA ASN A 434 -13.39 -4.50 -28.33
C ASN A 434 -13.54 -3.12 -29.00
N LYS A 435 -14.77 -2.59 -29.07
CA LYS A 435 -15.06 -1.25 -29.61
C LYS A 435 -14.29 -0.13 -28.88
N LYS A 436 -14.11 -0.25 -27.55
CA LYS A 436 -13.40 0.73 -26.72
C LYS A 436 -11.89 0.47 -26.79
N TRP A 437 -11.14 1.41 -27.35
CA TRP A 437 -9.70 1.26 -27.53
C TRP A 437 -8.94 1.00 -26.21
N ARG A 438 -9.34 1.64 -25.10
CA ARG A 438 -8.70 1.37 -23.79
C ARG A 438 -8.79 -0.08 -23.34
N ILE A 439 -9.89 -0.77 -23.67
CA ILE A 439 -10.06 -2.20 -23.38
C ILE A 439 -9.13 -3.01 -24.29
N ARG A 440 -9.03 -2.66 -25.58
CA ARG A 440 -8.08 -3.30 -26.50
C ARG A 440 -6.63 -3.19 -26.02
N SER A 441 -6.20 -1.97 -25.66
CA SER A 441 -4.84 -1.67 -25.16
C SER A 441 -4.51 -2.52 -23.94
N SER A 442 -5.42 -2.51 -22.96
CA SER A 442 -5.24 -3.26 -21.73
C SER A 442 -5.30 -4.78 -21.95
N SER A 443 -6.06 -5.27 -22.94
CA SER A 443 -6.07 -6.69 -23.32
C SER A 443 -4.71 -7.11 -23.89
N LEU A 444 -4.16 -6.35 -24.85
CA LEU A 444 -2.84 -6.60 -25.43
C LEU A 444 -1.73 -6.59 -24.38
N SER A 445 -1.79 -5.64 -23.43
CA SER A 445 -0.86 -5.59 -22.31
C SER A 445 -0.98 -6.84 -21.41
N THR A 446 -2.21 -7.32 -21.17
CA THR A 446 -2.44 -8.55 -20.39
C THR A 446 -1.96 -9.80 -21.13
N ILE A 447 -2.15 -9.87 -22.46
CA ILE A 447 -1.61 -10.92 -23.32
C ILE A 447 -0.07 -10.93 -23.25
N SER A 448 0.57 -9.77 -23.38
CA SER A 448 2.03 -9.65 -23.24
C SER A 448 2.52 -10.20 -21.91
N ARG A 449 1.85 -9.86 -20.81
CA ARG A 449 2.18 -10.36 -19.48
C ARG A 449 2.00 -11.88 -19.39
N LEU A 450 0.88 -12.42 -19.89
CA LEU A 450 0.62 -13.86 -19.95
C LEU A 450 1.72 -14.59 -20.73
N ILE A 451 2.13 -14.09 -21.89
CA ILE A 451 3.20 -14.68 -22.71
C ILE A 451 4.51 -14.77 -21.93
N GLN A 452 4.89 -13.70 -21.24
CA GLN A 452 6.17 -13.61 -20.54
C GLN A 452 6.20 -14.44 -19.25
N GLU A 453 5.11 -14.43 -18.48
CA GLU A 453 5.06 -15.07 -17.16
C GLU A 453 4.67 -16.56 -17.24
N ALA A 454 3.75 -16.93 -18.15
CA ALA A 454 3.24 -18.30 -18.27
C ALA A 454 3.97 -19.14 -19.33
N LYS A 455 5.16 -18.73 -19.78
CA LYS A 455 6.06 -19.48 -20.68
C LYS A 455 5.32 -20.32 -21.75
N LEU A 456 4.46 -19.65 -22.52
CA LEU A 456 3.56 -20.33 -23.45
C LEU A 456 4.35 -21.08 -24.53
N THR A 457 3.81 -22.20 -25.00
CA THR A 457 4.42 -23.02 -26.06
C THR A 457 3.96 -22.60 -27.45
N GLU A 458 4.72 -22.99 -28.48
CA GLU A 458 4.50 -22.55 -29.87
C GLU A 458 3.11 -22.94 -30.40
N ASP A 459 2.57 -24.10 -29.99
CA ASP A 459 1.26 -24.63 -30.41
C ASP A 459 0.06 -23.86 -29.84
N GLN A 460 0.29 -22.96 -28.88
CA GLN A 460 -0.76 -22.11 -28.32
C GLN A 460 -1.01 -20.84 -29.14
N PHE A 461 -0.20 -20.57 -30.17
CA PHE A 461 -0.34 -19.40 -31.03
C PHE A 461 -0.65 -19.82 -32.46
N ASP A 462 -1.93 -19.73 -32.81
CA ASP A 462 -2.42 -20.09 -34.14
C ASP A 462 -2.47 -18.86 -35.09
N GLN A 463 -3.00 -19.08 -36.29
CA GLN A 463 -3.13 -18.03 -37.30
C GLN A 463 -4.15 -16.95 -36.92
N ASP A 464 -5.12 -17.26 -36.05
CA ASP A 464 -6.11 -16.28 -35.57
C ASP A 464 -5.44 -15.30 -34.61
N PHE A 465 -4.57 -15.78 -33.72
CA PHE A 465 -3.73 -14.93 -32.88
C PHE A 465 -2.84 -13.99 -33.71
N ILE A 466 -2.15 -14.51 -34.73
CA ILE A 466 -1.31 -13.70 -35.61
C ILE A 466 -2.14 -12.63 -36.34
N THR A 467 -3.32 -13.01 -36.82
CA THR A 467 -4.26 -12.10 -37.49
C THR A 467 -4.75 -11.01 -36.54
N MET A 468 -5.03 -11.34 -35.28
CA MET A 468 -5.42 -10.37 -34.25
C MET A 468 -4.32 -9.32 -34.02
N ILE A 469 -3.05 -9.74 -33.95
CA ILE A 469 -1.93 -8.79 -33.81
C ILE A 469 -1.76 -7.93 -35.07
N LYS A 470 -1.87 -8.51 -36.28
CA LYS A 470 -1.84 -7.73 -37.55
C LYS A 470 -2.94 -6.68 -37.59
N ASN A 471 -4.17 -7.03 -37.20
CA ASN A 471 -5.29 -6.09 -37.11
C ASN A 471 -5.02 -4.98 -36.09
N SER A 472 -4.42 -5.32 -34.95
CA SER A 472 -4.06 -4.35 -33.91
C SER A 472 -2.93 -3.41 -34.34
N LEU A 473 -1.98 -3.88 -35.15
CA LEU A 473 -0.95 -3.04 -35.79
C LEU A 473 -1.55 -2.11 -36.86
N ASN A 474 -2.72 -2.44 -37.39
CA ASN A 474 -3.50 -1.61 -38.31
C ASN A 474 -4.55 -0.72 -37.62
N ASP A 475 -4.62 -0.70 -36.28
CA ASP A 475 -5.63 0.04 -35.52
C ASP A 475 -5.55 1.54 -35.77
N SER A 476 -6.69 2.24 -35.72
CA SER A 476 -6.76 3.70 -35.86
C SER A 476 -6.05 4.44 -34.73
N THR A 477 -5.97 3.84 -33.54
CA THR A 477 -5.39 4.42 -32.33
C THR A 477 -3.92 4.06 -32.20
N ALA A 478 -3.04 5.07 -32.05
CA ALA A 478 -1.59 4.86 -32.00
C ALA A 478 -1.12 3.99 -30.83
N GLU A 479 -1.76 4.12 -29.65
CA GLU A 479 -1.42 3.32 -28.47
C GLU A 479 -1.63 1.82 -28.71
N ILE A 480 -2.70 1.45 -29.43
CA ILE A 480 -2.98 0.05 -29.77
C ILE A 480 -1.91 -0.52 -30.68
N ARG A 481 -1.50 0.25 -31.70
CA ARG A 481 -0.42 -0.17 -32.61
C ARG A 481 0.89 -0.39 -31.85
N LEU A 482 1.18 0.49 -30.88
CA LEU A 482 2.37 0.35 -30.04
C LEU A 482 2.30 -0.87 -29.12
N GLU A 483 1.17 -1.11 -28.45
CA GLU A 483 0.97 -2.29 -27.61
C GLU A 483 1.03 -3.59 -28.42
N ALA A 484 0.48 -3.61 -29.64
CA ALA A 484 0.57 -4.76 -30.53
C ALA A 484 2.04 -5.08 -30.89
N ALA A 485 2.85 -4.06 -31.18
CA ALA A 485 4.27 -4.24 -31.44
C ALA A 485 5.04 -4.72 -30.20
N LYS A 486 4.69 -4.23 -29.00
CA LYS A 486 5.24 -4.76 -27.74
C LYS A 486 4.89 -6.23 -27.53
N THR A 487 3.67 -6.65 -27.90
CA THR A 487 3.28 -8.07 -27.85
C THR A 487 4.15 -8.93 -28.76
N VAL A 488 4.55 -8.45 -29.94
CA VAL A 488 5.55 -9.14 -30.78
C VAL A 488 6.92 -9.23 -30.10
N GLY A 489 7.32 -8.17 -29.39
CA GLY A 489 8.50 -8.19 -28.51
C GLY A 489 8.42 -9.24 -27.41
N SER A 490 7.26 -9.38 -26.77
CA SER A 490 7.00 -10.41 -25.75
C SER A 490 7.11 -11.83 -26.30
N LEU A 491 6.61 -12.08 -27.52
CA LEU A 491 6.79 -13.36 -28.20
C LEU A 491 8.29 -13.63 -28.44
N ALA A 492 9.02 -12.62 -28.95
CA ALA A 492 10.46 -12.75 -29.20
C ALA A 492 11.28 -13.03 -27.93
N ASN A 493 10.85 -12.51 -26.78
CA ASN A 493 11.47 -12.79 -25.48
C ASN A 493 11.17 -14.22 -24.99
N ASN A 494 9.96 -14.72 -25.23
CA ASN A 494 9.52 -16.03 -24.76
C ASN A 494 10.10 -17.18 -25.58
N PHE A 495 10.24 -17.00 -26.90
CA PHE A 495 10.67 -18.04 -27.83
C PHE A 495 12.15 -18.00 -28.17
N SER A 496 12.67 -19.12 -28.68
CA SER A 496 14.05 -19.19 -29.13
C SER A 496 14.33 -18.17 -30.24
N PRO A 497 15.55 -17.60 -30.32
CA PRO A 497 15.91 -16.66 -31.37
C PRO A 497 15.62 -17.20 -32.77
N LYS A 498 15.90 -18.49 -33.03
CA LYS A 498 15.68 -19.14 -34.33
C LYS A 498 14.20 -19.22 -34.70
N PHE A 499 13.33 -19.57 -33.74
CA PHE A 499 11.89 -19.60 -33.98
C PHE A 499 11.36 -18.19 -34.28
N THR A 500 11.77 -17.20 -33.48
CA THR A 500 11.40 -15.80 -33.68
C THR A 500 11.76 -15.29 -35.06
N GLN A 501 12.98 -15.55 -35.52
CA GLN A 501 13.49 -15.10 -36.82
C GLN A 501 12.84 -15.78 -38.01
N SER A 502 12.40 -17.03 -37.86
CA SER A 502 11.87 -17.85 -38.97
C SER A 502 10.33 -17.89 -39.03
N LYS A 503 9.64 -17.67 -37.91
CA LYS A 503 8.18 -17.86 -37.80
C LYS A 503 7.42 -16.67 -37.23
N ILE A 504 8.02 -15.85 -36.37
CA ILE A 504 7.30 -14.73 -35.73
C ILE A 504 7.50 -13.44 -36.51
N LEU A 505 8.74 -12.96 -36.61
CA LEU A 505 9.01 -11.66 -37.23
C LEU A 505 8.56 -11.58 -38.69
N PRO A 506 8.79 -12.60 -39.56
CA PRO A 506 8.39 -12.53 -40.96
C PRO A 506 6.90 -12.27 -41.17
N GLU A 507 6.04 -12.74 -40.25
CA GLU A 507 4.59 -12.54 -40.34
C GLU A 507 4.21 -11.06 -40.35
N PHE A 508 4.97 -10.19 -39.71
CA PHE A 508 4.61 -8.77 -39.54
C PHE A 508 5.35 -7.81 -40.46
N MET A 509 6.21 -8.31 -41.36
CA MET A 509 7.04 -7.46 -42.23
C MET A 509 6.29 -6.93 -43.45
N ASP A 510 5.19 -7.57 -43.86
CA ASP A 510 4.32 -7.10 -44.94
C ASP A 510 3.65 -5.75 -44.62
N ILE A 511 3.48 -5.42 -43.34
CA ILE A 511 2.98 -4.13 -42.83
C ILE A 511 3.81 -2.96 -43.38
N TRP A 512 5.10 -3.19 -43.68
CA TRP A 512 5.97 -2.20 -44.31
C TRP A 512 5.44 -1.70 -45.65
N ASN A 513 4.56 -2.43 -46.33
CA ASN A 513 4.02 -2.05 -47.64
C ASN A 513 2.75 -1.18 -47.54
N ASN A 514 2.26 -0.89 -46.32
CA ASN A 514 1.03 -0.13 -46.15
C ASN A 514 1.17 1.32 -46.66
N LYS A 515 0.16 1.86 -47.36
CA LYS A 515 0.18 3.24 -47.87
C LYS A 515 0.23 4.29 -46.75
N SER A 516 -0.39 4.00 -45.61
CA SER A 516 -0.42 4.87 -44.44
C SER A 516 0.86 4.71 -43.62
N TYR A 517 1.58 5.82 -43.39
CA TYR A 517 2.78 5.76 -42.56
C TYR A 517 2.50 5.43 -41.10
N LEU A 518 1.34 5.87 -40.61
CA LEU A 518 0.89 5.59 -39.25
C LEU A 518 0.76 4.10 -38.99
N THR A 519 0.47 3.33 -40.03
CA THR A 519 0.35 1.88 -39.99
C THR A 519 1.67 1.20 -40.30
N ARG A 520 2.38 1.64 -41.35
CA ARG A 520 3.64 1.03 -41.79
C ARG A 520 4.74 1.11 -40.72
N ILE A 521 4.70 2.12 -39.84
CA ILE A 521 5.60 2.27 -38.69
C ILE A 521 5.45 1.12 -37.66
N GLY A 522 4.39 0.32 -37.73
CA GLY A 522 4.23 -0.88 -36.90
C GLY A 522 5.34 -1.90 -37.12
N ALA A 523 5.76 -2.14 -38.37
CA ALA A 523 6.83 -3.09 -38.69
C ALA A 523 8.19 -2.75 -38.01
N PRO A 524 8.72 -1.51 -38.12
CA PRO A 524 9.93 -1.16 -37.39
C PRO A 524 9.74 -1.16 -35.87
N PHE A 525 8.54 -0.90 -35.34
CA PHE A 525 8.30 -1.09 -33.90
C PHE A 525 8.35 -2.56 -33.48
N CYS A 526 7.84 -3.50 -34.28
CA CYS A 526 8.00 -4.94 -34.01
C CYS A 526 9.49 -5.30 -33.94
N ILE A 527 10.31 -4.81 -34.89
CA ILE A 527 11.76 -5.01 -34.84
C ILE A 527 12.35 -4.39 -33.57
N LYS A 528 12.00 -3.14 -33.24
CA LYS A 528 12.50 -2.43 -32.05
C LYS A 528 12.31 -3.22 -30.77
N PHE A 529 11.14 -3.84 -30.58
CA PHE A 529 10.85 -4.61 -29.37
C PHE A 529 11.42 -6.03 -29.38
N SER A 530 11.73 -6.59 -30.55
CA SER A 530 12.27 -7.95 -30.68
C SER A 530 13.79 -8.03 -30.84
N VAL A 531 14.46 -6.97 -31.33
CA VAL A 531 15.85 -7.02 -31.83
C VAL A 531 16.86 -7.55 -30.80
N GLN A 532 16.65 -7.26 -29.51
CA GLN A 532 17.52 -7.69 -28.41
C GLN A 532 17.51 -9.21 -28.15
N TYR A 533 16.56 -9.94 -28.74
CA TYR A 533 16.40 -11.40 -28.58
C TYR A 533 16.79 -12.17 -29.84
N LEU A 534 17.38 -11.51 -30.84
CA LEU A 534 17.78 -12.12 -32.11
C LEU A 534 19.26 -12.49 -32.12
N GLU A 535 19.64 -13.39 -33.03
CA GLU A 535 21.04 -13.77 -33.25
C GLU A 535 21.76 -12.73 -34.11
N GLU A 536 23.03 -12.46 -33.79
CA GLU A 536 23.85 -11.47 -34.50
C GLU A 536 23.90 -11.66 -36.03
N PRO A 537 24.03 -12.88 -36.60
CA PRO A 537 24.03 -13.05 -38.05
C PRO A 537 22.73 -12.57 -38.71
N TYR A 538 21.58 -12.79 -38.07
CA TYR A 538 20.30 -12.31 -38.57
C TYR A 538 20.19 -10.78 -38.47
N ILE A 539 20.76 -10.20 -37.41
CA ILE A 539 20.82 -8.74 -37.24
C ILE A 539 21.70 -8.09 -38.31
N GLN A 540 22.87 -8.67 -38.60
CA GLN A 540 23.81 -8.15 -39.59
C GLN A 540 23.29 -8.25 -41.03
N LYS A 541 22.43 -9.23 -41.30
CA LYS A 541 21.86 -9.49 -42.63
C LYS A 541 20.43 -8.95 -42.76
N GLU A 542 19.46 -9.64 -42.19
CA GLU A 542 18.03 -9.39 -42.43
C GLU A 542 17.55 -8.08 -41.79
N ILE A 543 17.85 -7.84 -40.49
CA ILE A 543 17.46 -6.58 -39.82
C ILE A 543 18.11 -5.36 -40.49
N LYS A 544 19.36 -5.50 -40.94
CA LYS A 544 20.07 -4.46 -41.67
C LYS A 544 19.38 -4.12 -42.99
N GLU A 545 18.89 -5.10 -43.73
CA GLU A 545 18.10 -4.84 -44.95
C GLU A 545 16.77 -4.14 -44.63
N TYR A 546 16.05 -4.53 -43.58
CA TYR A 546 14.83 -3.79 -43.16
C TYR A 546 15.13 -2.34 -42.77
N ILE A 547 16.22 -2.09 -42.04
CA ILE A 547 16.66 -0.73 -41.70
C ILE A 547 17.05 0.08 -42.94
N LYS A 548 17.68 -0.53 -43.94
CA LYS A 548 17.95 0.13 -45.24
C LYS A 548 16.66 0.56 -45.92
N ILE A 549 15.65 -0.30 -45.95
CA ILE A 549 14.32 0.04 -46.48
C ILE A 549 13.73 1.22 -45.70
N GLY A 550 13.85 1.22 -44.37
CA GLY A 550 13.37 2.33 -43.53
C GLY A 550 14.06 3.67 -43.75
N PHE A 551 15.37 3.67 -44.00
CA PHE A 551 16.07 4.91 -44.37
C PHE A 551 15.69 5.44 -45.75
N GLN A 552 15.07 4.63 -46.61
CA GLN A 552 14.52 5.08 -47.90
C GLN A 552 13.10 5.63 -47.77
N ASP A 553 12.45 5.48 -46.61
CA ASP A 553 11.10 6.01 -46.40
C ASP A 553 11.11 7.54 -46.44
N LYS A 554 10.04 8.13 -46.99
CA LYS A 554 9.91 9.58 -47.10
C LYS A 554 9.57 10.23 -45.76
N VAL A 555 9.06 9.46 -44.80
CA VAL A 555 8.61 9.97 -43.51
C VAL A 555 9.73 9.90 -42.47
N PRO A 556 10.20 11.03 -41.90
CA PRO A 556 11.28 11.07 -40.92
C PRO A 556 11.03 10.17 -39.70
N ASN A 557 9.79 10.09 -39.21
CA ASN A 557 9.43 9.29 -38.04
C ASN A 557 9.80 7.80 -38.19
N ILE A 558 9.74 7.24 -39.40
CA ILE A 558 10.15 5.84 -39.64
C ILE A 558 11.67 5.71 -39.53
N LYS A 559 12.41 6.66 -40.11
CA LYS A 559 13.87 6.73 -40.01
C LYS A 559 14.32 6.87 -38.55
N ILE A 560 13.60 7.66 -37.76
CA ILE A 560 13.87 7.84 -36.33
C ILE A 560 13.72 6.52 -35.57
N VAL A 561 12.66 5.74 -35.81
CA VAL A 561 12.52 4.42 -35.20
C VAL A 561 13.65 3.49 -35.64
N CYS A 562 14.08 3.53 -36.91
CA CYS A 562 15.25 2.78 -37.36
C CYS A 562 16.54 3.16 -36.60
N LEU A 563 16.75 4.45 -36.31
CA LEU A 563 17.88 4.90 -35.49
C LEU A 563 17.78 4.38 -34.05
N GLU A 564 16.59 4.35 -33.46
CA GLU A 564 16.36 3.76 -32.13
C GLU A 564 16.66 2.25 -32.10
N ILE A 565 16.35 1.52 -33.18
CA ILE A 565 16.74 0.11 -33.32
C ILE A 565 18.27 -0.02 -33.35
N ILE A 566 18.97 0.81 -34.13
CA ILE A 566 20.44 0.81 -34.19
C ILE A 566 21.05 1.12 -32.82
N GLU A 567 20.47 2.04 -32.07
CA GLU A 567 20.90 2.34 -30.70
C GLU A 567 20.83 1.11 -29.79
N ILE A 568 19.70 0.38 -29.80
CA ILE A 568 19.56 -0.88 -29.06
C ILE A 568 20.62 -1.88 -29.51
N ILE A 569 20.88 -1.97 -30.83
CA ILE A 569 21.91 -2.86 -31.37
C ILE A 569 23.29 -2.50 -30.80
N PHE A 570 23.60 -1.20 -30.72
CA PHE A 570 24.88 -0.71 -30.22
C PHE A 570 25.09 -1.01 -28.75
N LEU A 571 24.03 -0.93 -27.95
CA LEU A 571 24.13 -1.20 -26.53
C LEU A 571 24.25 -2.69 -26.19
N LYS A 572 23.81 -3.60 -27.07
CA LYS A 572 23.68 -5.03 -26.74
C LYS A 572 24.59 -6.01 -27.48
N PHE A 573 25.03 -5.70 -28.70
CA PHE A 573 25.71 -6.69 -29.55
C PHE A 573 27.18 -6.36 -29.78
N SER A 574 27.93 -7.29 -30.39
CA SER A 574 29.38 -7.19 -30.59
C SER A 574 29.83 -5.98 -31.43
N ALA A 575 31.10 -5.59 -31.29
CA ALA A 575 31.71 -4.54 -32.10
C ALA A 575 31.62 -4.82 -33.61
N GLU A 576 31.70 -6.08 -34.04
CA GLU A 576 31.53 -6.48 -35.43
C GLU A 576 30.12 -6.11 -35.94
N THR A 577 29.09 -6.52 -35.20
CA THR A 577 27.68 -6.20 -35.52
C THR A 577 27.47 -4.68 -35.54
N ARG A 578 27.98 -3.95 -34.55
CA ARG A 578 27.89 -2.48 -34.50
C ARG A 578 28.51 -1.81 -35.72
N ASN A 579 29.73 -2.22 -36.07
CA ASN A 579 30.47 -1.65 -37.20
C ASN A 579 29.77 -1.86 -38.53
N SER A 580 28.98 -2.93 -38.66
CA SER A 580 28.22 -3.20 -39.88
C SER A 580 27.21 -2.07 -40.24
N TYR A 581 26.75 -1.29 -39.26
CA TYR A 581 25.78 -0.20 -39.44
C TYR A 581 26.42 1.17 -39.75
N LYS A 582 27.75 1.31 -39.65
CA LYS A 582 28.46 2.60 -39.77
C LYS A 582 28.11 3.36 -41.06
N GLN A 583 28.15 2.68 -42.21
CA GLN A 583 27.88 3.31 -43.51
C GLN A 583 26.42 3.82 -43.62
N LEU A 584 25.46 3.12 -42.99
CA LEU A 584 24.07 3.57 -42.99
C LEU A 584 23.89 4.84 -42.17
N LEU A 585 24.53 4.92 -41.00
CA LEU A 585 24.52 6.11 -40.16
C LEU A 585 25.22 7.31 -40.82
N GLU A 586 26.36 7.10 -41.49
CA GLU A 586 27.07 8.17 -42.22
C GLU A 586 26.22 8.76 -43.35
N LYS A 587 25.40 7.93 -44.00
CA LYS A 587 24.42 8.38 -44.98
C LYS A 587 23.26 9.13 -44.31
N ALA A 588 22.70 8.60 -43.23
CA ALA A 588 21.61 9.24 -42.48
C ALA A 588 22.04 10.54 -41.77
N ALA A 589 23.33 10.71 -41.47
CA ALA A 589 23.92 11.96 -40.95
C ALA A 589 23.95 13.10 -41.99
N LYS A 590 23.49 12.84 -43.22
CA LYS A 590 23.28 13.82 -44.29
C LYS A 590 21.81 13.92 -44.69
N ASP A 591 20.88 13.38 -43.89
CA ASP A 591 19.45 13.46 -44.17
C ASP A 591 18.96 14.92 -44.14
N GLU A 592 17.94 15.19 -44.94
CA GLU A 592 17.29 16.52 -45.02
C GLU A 592 16.62 16.86 -43.69
N ASP A 593 16.01 15.87 -43.04
CA ASP A 593 15.40 16.05 -41.73
C ASP A 593 16.45 16.28 -40.65
N THR A 594 16.24 17.33 -39.85
CA THR A 594 17.20 17.77 -38.85
C THR A 594 17.31 16.80 -37.67
N GLU A 595 16.19 16.21 -37.23
CA GLU A 595 16.21 15.27 -36.12
C GLU A 595 16.88 13.94 -36.52
N VAL A 596 16.59 13.43 -37.72
CA VAL A 596 17.25 12.23 -38.27
C VAL A 596 18.77 12.45 -38.34
N ARG A 597 19.19 13.60 -38.88
CA ARG A 597 20.61 13.96 -38.99
C ARG A 597 21.30 14.04 -37.64
N ASP A 598 20.69 14.72 -36.67
CA ASP A 598 21.30 14.95 -35.36
C ASP A 598 21.37 13.67 -34.53
N ARG A 599 20.31 12.84 -34.55
CA ARG A 599 20.33 11.51 -33.92
C ARG A 599 21.37 10.58 -34.58
N SER A 600 21.50 10.62 -35.91
CA SER A 600 22.52 9.84 -36.61
C SER A 600 23.94 10.23 -36.19
N LYS A 601 24.24 11.53 -36.09
CA LYS A 601 25.55 12.02 -35.60
C LYS A 601 25.82 11.58 -34.15
N LYS A 602 24.80 11.61 -33.28
CA LYS A 602 24.92 11.09 -31.91
C LYS A 602 25.25 9.61 -31.88
N LEU A 603 24.61 8.79 -32.72
CA LEU A 603 24.90 7.35 -32.80
C LEU A 603 26.29 7.06 -33.40
N ILE A 604 26.77 7.86 -34.34
CA ILE A 604 28.16 7.77 -34.84
C ILE A 604 29.15 8.02 -33.71
N LYS A 605 28.91 9.05 -32.88
CA LYS A 605 29.74 9.33 -31.71
C LYS A 605 29.68 8.17 -30.71
N LEU A 606 28.49 7.67 -30.39
CA LEU A 606 28.32 6.50 -29.52
C LEU A 606 29.09 5.28 -30.03
N LEU A 607 29.08 5.03 -31.35
CA LEU A 607 29.86 3.95 -31.95
C LEU A 607 31.38 4.12 -31.76
N GLN A 608 31.88 5.35 -31.75
CA GLN A 608 33.29 5.65 -31.48
C GLN A 608 33.62 5.42 -30.01
N ASP A 609 32.80 5.97 -29.10
CA ASP A 609 32.98 5.82 -27.65
C ASP A 609 32.94 4.33 -27.23
N LEU A 610 32.11 3.52 -27.89
CA LEU A 610 32.01 2.06 -27.67
C LEU A 610 33.15 1.23 -28.30
N LYS A 611 34.07 1.84 -29.04
CA LYS A 611 35.32 1.19 -29.51
C LYS A 611 36.50 1.41 -28.56
N GLU A 612 36.40 2.44 -27.72
CA GLU A 612 37.45 2.82 -26.77
C GLU A 612 37.31 2.08 -25.42
N LYS A 613 36.22 1.33 -25.24
CA LYS A 613 35.96 0.37 -24.15
C LYS A 613 35.92 -1.04 -24.71
#